data_AF-A0A7Z0BEV0-F1
#
_entry.id   AF-A0A7Z0BEV0-F1
#
_cell.length_a   1.000
_cell.length_b   1.000
_cell.length_c   1.000
_cell.angle_alpha   90.00
_cell.angle_beta   90.00
_cell.angle_gamma   90.00
#
_symmetry.space_group_name_H-M   'P 1'
#
loop_
_entity.id
_entity.type
_entity.pdbx_description
1 polymer ?
#
loop_
_entity_poly.entity_id
_entity_poly.type
_entity_poly.pdbx_seq_one_letter_code
_entity_poly.pdbx_strand_id
1 'polypeptide(L)'
;MPADLELRNLPSKKIAELRELAEKFSVPIDKTPTNKQAWLDLLEQFSRERPHVDGWVTASPAVEERLPRLLRFGGEQTSVDTAVKTILNARYKGHLEDPDLNVRVRELETELSERLQADATELCEHIKQRCPDLVQVEVLPTVSFSSGFKSAQLRLARTDGEAVAVDAAGAGRARRISLAVWEWASELLRNETEAPPSALGAGPCSRPDHVLGENPDTEDETNSDVLIAYDEPDTHLDYYHQRRVMQLIREQCALPQVRMIIATHSMNLIDGVDISSIVHLTLVDDRTVMERLADDSGHEEVDRHLSGIATALGLRNSVLLHERLFVGVEGPTEQQSLPVLFRLAAGIPLQSAGIALWACNNNEGALMFAKFLATHNRRVALVIDADSREKQKIFSDDKIKQYGLDPDKDRFMIGGDDRELEYLFSDEQWATTANENWPRTDGNAWTPELIAEKRQEKKFSDALLNEFKTESMEGPQRKAEMVYDLVATLQRPEDVPEELRDVFTALIDLANPPDA
;
A
#
# COMPACT_ATOMS: atom_id res chain seq x y z
N MET A 1 -23.54 6.28 -26.83
CA MET A 1 -23.83 5.22 -27.83
C MET A 1 -25.07 5.58 -28.65
N PRO A 2 -25.26 5.07 -29.89
CA PRO A 2 -26.48 5.32 -30.65
C PRO A 2 -27.74 4.87 -29.88
N ALA A 3 -28.79 5.70 -29.90
CA ALA A 3 -30.05 5.40 -29.23
C ALA A 3 -30.70 4.12 -29.79
N ASP A 4 -30.60 3.91 -31.11
CA ASP A 4 -31.04 2.70 -31.79
C ASP A 4 -30.16 1.48 -31.44
N LEU A 5 -30.78 0.45 -30.88
CA LEU A 5 -30.12 -0.80 -30.46
C LEU A 5 -29.43 -1.53 -31.62
N GLU A 6 -29.99 -1.43 -32.83
CA GLU A 6 -29.47 -2.14 -34.00
C GLU A 6 -28.21 -1.51 -34.61
N LEU A 7 -27.95 -0.22 -34.30
CA LEU A 7 -26.74 0.51 -34.68
C LEU A 7 -25.62 0.37 -33.64
N ARG A 8 -25.81 -0.45 -32.59
CA ARG A 8 -24.78 -0.76 -31.60
C ARG A 8 -23.98 -2.00 -32.01
N ASN A 9 -22.70 -2.04 -31.63
CA ASN A 9 -21.80 -3.18 -31.84
C ASN A 9 -21.70 -3.64 -33.32
N LEU A 10 -21.63 -2.68 -34.25
CA LEU A 10 -21.46 -2.93 -35.69
C LEU A 10 -20.27 -3.85 -36.03
N PRO A 11 -19.09 -3.80 -35.35
CA PRO A 11 -17.95 -4.65 -35.68
C PRO A 11 -18.22 -6.16 -35.57
N SER A 12 -19.15 -6.55 -34.69
CA SER A 12 -19.54 -7.95 -34.47
C SER A 12 -20.43 -8.54 -35.58
N LYS A 13 -21.06 -7.69 -36.41
CA LYS A 13 -22.02 -8.12 -37.44
C LYS A 13 -21.34 -8.60 -38.73
N LYS A 14 -22.00 -9.50 -39.45
CA LYS A 14 -21.52 -10.01 -40.75
C LYS A 14 -21.85 -9.02 -41.87
N ILE A 15 -21.14 -9.09 -43.01
CA ILE A 15 -21.33 -8.19 -44.16
C ILE A 15 -22.79 -8.18 -44.65
N ALA A 16 -23.46 -9.34 -44.66
CA ALA A 16 -24.88 -9.45 -45.05
C ALA A 16 -25.80 -8.64 -44.11
N GLU A 17 -25.56 -8.73 -42.80
CA GLU A 17 -26.34 -8.00 -41.78
C GLU A 17 -26.06 -6.49 -41.83
N LEU A 18 -24.82 -6.08 -42.11
CA LEU A 18 -24.46 -4.67 -42.30
C LEU A 18 -25.16 -4.08 -43.53
N ARG A 19 -25.30 -4.87 -44.60
CA ARG A 19 -26.02 -4.46 -45.81
C ARG A 19 -27.53 -4.32 -45.56
N GLU A 20 -28.14 -5.29 -44.88
CA GLU A 20 -29.55 -5.21 -44.48
C GLU A 20 -29.81 -3.99 -43.59
N LEU A 21 -28.88 -3.67 -42.67
CA LEU A 21 -28.94 -2.48 -41.84
C LEU A 21 -28.88 -1.18 -42.67
N ALA A 22 -27.97 -1.11 -43.64
CA ALA A 22 -27.85 0.08 -44.49
C ALA A 22 -29.09 0.30 -45.37
N GLU A 23 -29.69 -0.79 -45.89
CA GLU A 23 -30.95 -0.74 -46.64
C GLU A 23 -32.13 -0.33 -45.73
N LYS A 24 -32.22 -0.90 -44.53
CA LYS A 24 -33.27 -0.61 -43.53
C LYS A 24 -33.25 0.86 -43.08
N PHE A 25 -32.06 1.43 -42.88
CA PHE A 25 -31.91 2.82 -42.45
C PHE A 25 -31.84 3.82 -43.61
N SER A 26 -31.96 3.36 -44.87
CA SER A 26 -31.89 4.19 -46.08
C SER A 26 -30.64 5.07 -46.11
N VAL A 27 -29.50 4.51 -45.74
CA VAL A 27 -28.24 5.25 -45.72
C VAL A 27 -27.84 5.59 -47.16
N PRO A 28 -27.48 6.85 -47.48
CA PRO A 28 -27.06 7.22 -48.84
C PRO A 28 -25.77 6.49 -49.22
N ILE A 29 -25.85 5.61 -50.22
CA ILE A 29 -24.71 4.84 -50.74
C ILE A 29 -24.32 5.43 -52.10
N ASP A 30 -23.29 6.27 -52.14
CA ASP A 30 -22.76 6.82 -53.41
C ASP A 30 -22.01 5.74 -54.21
N LYS A 31 -21.35 4.80 -53.53
CA LYS A 31 -20.69 3.62 -54.11
C LYS A 31 -20.87 2.43 -53.18
N THR A 32 -21.27 1.28 -53.72
CA THR A 32 -21.46 0.05 -52.95
C THR A 32 -20.14 -0.37 -52.31
N PRO A 33 -20.04 -0.43 -50.97
CA PRO A 33 -18.80 -0.81 -50.29
C PRO A 33 -18.42 -2.25 -50.62
N THR A 34 -17.15 -2.47 -50.98
CA THR A 34 -16.63 -3.78 -51.40
C THR A 34 -16.09 -4.63 -50.25
N ASN A 35 -15.74 -4.03 -49.11
CA ASN A 35 -15.18 -4.72 -47.94
C ASN A 35 -15.98 -4.41 -46.67
N LYS A 36 -15.82 -5.27 -45.64
CA LYS A 36 -16.49 -5.10 -44.34
C LYS A 36 -16.17 -3.74 -43.70
N GLN A 37 -14.92 -3.27 -43.83
CA GLN A 37 -14.47 -2.02 -43.23
C GLN A 37 -15.23 -0.82 -43.77
N ALA A 38 -15.41 -0.70 -45.09
CA ALA A 38 -16.14 0.41 -45.69
C ALA A 38 -17.65 0.36 -45.37
N TRP A 39 -18.22 -0.83 -45.11
CA TRP A 39 -19.58 -0.93 -44.56
C TRP A 39 -19.67 -0.44 -43.12
N LEU A 40 -18.66 -0.74 -42.29
CA LEU A 40 -18.57 -0.26 -40.91
C LEU A 40 -18.41 1.26 -40.86
N ASP A 41 -17.47 1.82 -41.64
CA ASP A 41 -17.21 3.26 -41.67
C ASP A 41 -18.45 4.06 -42.08
N LEU A 42 -19.19 3.57 -43.08
CA LEU A 42 -20.42 4.19 -43.57
C LEU A 42 -21.55 4.14 -42.52
N LEU A 43 -21.74 3.01 -41.85
CA LEU A 43 -22.75 2.87 -40.79
C LEU A 43 -22.34 3.59 -39.50
N GLU A 44 -21.06 3.68 -39.19
CA GLU A 44 -20.54 4.45 -38.06
C GLU A 44 -20.71 5.95 -38.29
N GLN A 45 -20.38 6.45 -39.49
CA GLN A 45 -20.62 7.85 -39.87
C GLN A 45 -22.12 8.18 -39.79
N PHE A 46 -22.97 7.30 -40.31
CA PHE A 46 -24.42 7.44 -40.20
C PHE A 46 -24.92 7.39 -38.74
N SER A 47 -24.30 6.57 -37.89
CA SER A 47 -24.66 6.48 -36.47
C SER A 47 -24.30 7.75 -35.70
N ARG A 48 -23.21 8.45 -36.06
CA ARG A 48 -22.74 9.69 -35.41
C ARG A 48 -23.72 10.86 -35.55
N GLU A 49 -24.48 10.90 -36.64
CA GLU A 49 -25.47 11.95 -36.92
C GLU A 49 -26.81 11.75 -36.19
N ARG A 50 -26.98 10.62 -35.50
CA ARG A 50 -28.21 10.26 -34.77
C ARG A 50 -28.12 10.52 -33.27
N PRO A 51 -29.26 10.51 -32.54
CA PRO A 51 -29.28 10.73 -31.10
C PRO A 51 -28.43 9.68 -30.37
N HIS A 52 -27.58 10.15 -29.47
CA HIS A 52 -26.79 9.30 -28.59
C HIS A 52 -27.38 9.30 -27.18
N VAL A 53 -27.29 8.16 -26.51
CA VAL A 53 -27.60 8.00 -25.08
C VAL A 53 -26.34 7.62 -24.31
N ASP A 54 -26.29 8.02 -23.04
CA ASP A 54 -25.24 7.60 -22.11
C ASP A 54 -25.40 6.13 -21.74
N GLY A 55 -24.30 5.39 -21.76
CA GLY A 55 -24.29 3.98 -21.37
C GLY A 55 -22.95 3.30 -21.68
N TRP A 56 -22.84 2.04 -21.27
CA TRP A 56 -21.63 1.23 -21.44
C TRP A 56 -21.42 0.74 -22.88
N VAL A 57 -20.25 1.04 -23.46
CA VAL A 57 -19.82 0.57 -24.78
C VAL A 57 -18.51 -0.18 -24.62
N THR A 58 -18.31 -1.24 -25.40
CA THR A 58 -17.01 -1.93 -25.50
C THR A 58 -15.96 -0.97 -26.05
N ALA A 59 -14.79 -0.92 -25.42
CA ALA A 59 -13.68 -0.11 -25.89
C ALA A 59 -13.24 -0.56 -27.30
N SER A 60 -12.78 0.37 -28.13
CA SER A 60 -12.19 0.00 -29.42
C SER A 60 -10.82 -0.65 -29.19
N PRO A 61 -10.32 -1.47 -30.13
CA PRO A 61 -8.97 -2.06 -30.01
C PRO A 61 -7.87 -1.01 -29.80
N ALA A 62 -8.01 0.17 -30.42
CA ALA A 62 -7.08 1.29 -30.22
C ALA A 62 -7.10 1.88 -28.80
N VAL A 63 -8.23 1.76 -28.08
CA VAL A 63 -8.31 2.12 -26.66
C VAL A 63 -7.76 0.99 -25.80
N GLU A 64 -8.06 -0.28 -26.13
CA GLU A 64 -7.52 -1.45 -25.42
C GLU A 64 -5.99 -1.51 -25.48
N GLU A 65 -5.38 -1.20 -26.62
CA GLU A 65 -3.92 -1.14 -26.80
C GLU A 65 -3.25 -0.02 -25.98
N ARG A 66 -4.01 1.03 -25.64
CA ARG A 66 -3.54 2.13 -24.79
C ARG A 66 -3.84 1.93 -23.31
N LEU A 67 -4.63 0.92 -22.95
CA LEU A 67 -4.89 0.62 -21.54
C LEU A 67 -3.63 0.02 -20.90
N PRO A 68 -3.37 0.35 -19.62
CA PRO A 68 -2.28 -0.26 -18.89
C PRO A 68 -2.48 -1.77 -18.81
N ARG A 69 -1.39 -2.52 -18.98
CA ARG A 69 -1.40 -3.98 -18.83
C ARG A 69 -1.57 -4.32 -17.36
N LEU A 70 -2.69 -4.97 -17.01
CA LEU A 70 -2.95 -5.43 -15.65
C LEU A 70 -2.35 -6.82 -15.41
N LEU A 71 -1.48 -6.93 -14.41
CA LEU A 71 -0.93 -8.17 -13.89
C LEU A 71 -1.48 -8.40 -12.47
N ARG A 72 -2.37 -9.39 -12.29
CA ARG A 72 -2.95 -9.71 -10.98
C ARG A 72 -2.30 -10.95 -10.37
N PHE A 73 -1.94 -10.84 -9.10
CA PHE A 73 -1.31 -11.88 -8.29
C PHE A 73 -2.13 -12.13 -7.02
N GLY A 74 -2.87 -13.24 -7.00
CA GLY A 74 -3.73 -13.64 -5.87
C GLY A 74 -3.01 -14.55 -4.86
N GLY A 75 -3.61 -14.66 -3.66
CA GLY A 75 -3.32 -15.74 -2.70
C GLY A 75 -3.98 -17.08 -3.09
N GLU A 76 -5.04 -17.05 -3.89
CA GLU A 76 -5.56 -18.24 -4.56
C GLU A 76 -4.51 -18.79 -5.52
N GLN A 77 -4.36 -20.13 -5.55
CA GLN A 77 -3.35 -20.89 -6.27
C GLN A 77 -3.35 -20.63 -7.79
N THR A 78 -2.96 -19.44 -8.24
CA THR A 78 -2.42 -19.29 -9.59
C THR A 78 -1.13 -20.08 -9.57
N SER A 79 -1.15 -21.27 -10.18
CA SER A 79 0.03 -22.14 -10.21
C SER A 79 1.22 -21.31 -10.67
N VAL A 80 2.36 -21.44 -9.99
CA VAL A 80 3.62 -20.80 -10.37
C VAL A 80 3.88 -21.00 -11.87
N ASP A 81 3.50 -22.17 -12.37
CA ASP A 81 3.50 -22.55 -13.78
C ASP A 81 2.73 -21.60 -14.70
N THR A 82 1.59 -21.04 -14.26
CA THR A 82 0.81 -20.06 -15.03
C THR A 82 1.52 -18.70 -15.09
N ALA A 83 2.15 -18.27 -14.00
CA ALA A 83 2.98 -17.06 -13.98
C ALA A 83 4.20 -17.23 -14.90
N VAL A 84 4.95 -18.33 -14.73
CA VAL A 84 6.07 -18.70 -15.61
C VAL A 84 5.62 -18.79 -17.07
N LYS A 85 4.48 -19.41 -17.35
CA LYS A 85 3.92 -19.53 -18.70
C LYS A 85 3.61 -18.18 -19.32
N THR A 86 3.11 -17.22 -18.54
CA THR A 86 2.80 -15.87 -19.03
C THR A 86 4.09 -15.14 -19.42
N ILE A 87 5.10 -15.18 -18.56
CA ILE A 87 6.40 -14.53 -18.78
C ILE A 87 7.14 -15.15 -19.96
N LEU A 88 7.20 -16.50 -20.02
CA LEU A 88 7.85 -17.20 -21.13
C LEU A 88 7.08 -17.07 -22.45
N ASN A 89 5.75 -16.91 -22.43
CA ASN A 89 4.99 -16.59 -23.64
C ASN A 89 5.36 -15.22 -24.21
N ALA A 90 5.56 -14.22 -23.35
CA ALA A 90 6.00 -12.89 -23.80
C ALA A 90 7.36 -12.99 -24.50
N ARG A 91 8.33 -13.71 -23.91
CA ARG A 91 9.63 -13.98 -24.54
C ARG A 91 9.55 -14.84 -25.78
N TYR A 92 8.70 -15.85 -25.79
CA TYR A 92 8.48 -16.70 -26.96
C TYR A 92 8.02 -15.88 -28.17
N LYS A 93 7.12 -14.90 -27.96
CA LYS A 93 6.72 -13.96 -29.00
C LYS A 93 7.87 -13.06 -29.45
N GLY A 94 8.61 -12.45 -28.51
CA GLY A 94 9.77 -11.61 -28.86
C GLY A 94 10.88 -12.39 -29.59
N HIS A 95 11.11 -13.66 -29.24
CA HIS A 95 12.05 -14.53 -29.96
C HIS A 95 11.55 -15.01 -31.33
N LEU A 96 10.24 -15.08 -31.54
CA LEU A 96 9.66 -15.32 -32.87
C LEU A 96 9.72 -14.08 -33.77
N GLU A 97 9.83 -12.89 -33.19
CA GLU A 97 10.03 -11.63 -33.92
C GLU A 97 11.49 -11.43 -34.36
N ASP A 98 12.43 -12.24 -33.83
CA ASP A 98 13.82 -12.28 -34.29
C ASP A 98 13.88 -12.70 -35.79
N PRO A 99 14.47 -11.87 -36.67
CA PRO A 99 14.49 -12.10 -38.12
C PRO A 99 15.04 -13.47 -38.53
N ASP A 100 16.11 -13.93 -37.87
CA ASP A 100 16.80 -15.19 -38.24
C ASP A 100 15.98 -16.43 -37.85
N LEU A 101 15.30 -16.37 -36.69
CA LEU A 101 14.45 -17.44 -36.21
C LEU A 101 13.13 -17.51 -36.98
N ASN A 102 12.53 -16.36 -37.30
CA ASN A 102 11.27 -16.31 -38.06
C ASN A 102 11.43 -16.93 -39.45
N VAL A 103 12.53 -16.63 -40.14
CA VAL A 103 12.83 -17.20 -41.46
C VAL A 103 12.91 -18.74 -41.39
N ARG A 104 13.68 -19.28 -40.44
CA ARG A 104 13.86 -20.74 -40.29
C ARG A 104 12.57 -21.46 -39.87
N VAL A 105 11.75 -20.81 -39.03
CA VAL A 105 10.44 -21.36 -38.63
C VAL A 105 9.51 -21.43 -39.84
N ARG A 106 9.44 -20.37 -40.66
CA ARG A 106 8.63 -20.37 -41.89
C ARG A 106 9.11 -21.39 -42.93
N GLU A 107 10.42 -21.57 -43.07
CA GLU A 107 11.00 -22.61 -43.94
C GLU A 107 10.54 -24.01 -43.51
N LEU A 108 10.58 -24.30 -42.21
CA LEU A 108 10.08 -25.56 -41.65
C LEU A 108 8.56 -25.72 -41.77
N GLU A 109 7.77 -24.64 -41.61
CA GLU A 109 6.31 -24.68 -41.85
C GLU A 109 6.01 -25.05 -43.29
N THR A 110 6.77 -24.47 -44.22
CA THR A 110 6.62 -24.72 -45.66
C THR A 110 6.99 -26.17 -45.97
N GLU A 111 8.14 -26.65 -45.50
CA GLU A 111 8.59 -28.02 -45.71
C GLU A 111 7.61 -29.06 -45.15
N LEU A 112 7.09 -28.83 -43.94
CA LEU A 112 6.16 -29.75 -43.30
C LEU A 112 4.78 -29.73 -43.99
N SER A 113 4.34 -28.55 -44.45
CA SER A 113 3.10 -28.41 -45.24
C SER A 113 3.19 -29.17 -46.56
N GLU A 114 4.32 -29.07 -47.26
CA GLU A 114 4.55 -29.78 -48.52
C GLU A 114 4.53 -31.30 -48.34
N ARG A 115 5.16 -31.82 -47.28
CA ARG A 115 5.14 -33.26 -46.96
C ARG A 115 3.74 -33.75 -46.59
N LEU A 116 3.01 -33.02 -45.76
CA LEU A 116 1.63 -33.37 -45.38
C LEU A 116 0.67 -33.27 -46.56
N GLN A 117 0.90 -32.35 -47.50
CA GLN A 117 0.11 -32.25 -48.72
C GLN A 117 0.34 -33.48 -49.62
N ALA A 118 1.58 -33.97 -49.71
CA ALA A 118 1.91 -35.19 -50.43
C ALA A 118 1.21 -36.42 -49.80
N ASP A 119 1.30 -36.57 -48.48
CA ASP A 119 0.64 -37.65 -47.74
C ASP A 119 -0.90 -37.57 -47.85
N ALA A 120 -1.46 -36.35 -47.78
CA ALA A 120 -2.88 -36.10 -47.97
C ALA A 120 -3.35 -36.47 -49.39
N THR A 121 -2.49 -36.27 -50.40
CA THR A 121 -2.76 -36.65 -51.79
C THR A 121 -2.77 -38.18 -51.94
N GLU A 122 -1.78 -38.87 -51.38
CA GLU A 122 -1.71 -40.34 -51.37
C GLU A 122 -2.95 -40.95 -50.67
N LEU A 123 -3.35 -40.37 -49.53
CA LEU A 123 -4.55 -40.78 -48.81
C LEU A 123 -5.82 -40.55 -49.63
N CYS A 124 -5.95 -39.41 -50.32
CA CYS A 124 -7.09 -39.12 -51.19
C CYS A 124 -7.17 -40.10 -52.37
N GLU A 125 -6.04 -40.49 -52.97
CA GLU A 125 -6.00 -41.50 -54.03
C GLU A 125 -6.39 -42.89 -53.51
N HIS A 126 -5.91 -43.26 -52.31
CA HIS A 126 -6.23 -44.53 -51.68
C HIS A 126 -7.72 -44.67 -51.35
N ILE A 127 -8.36 -43.57 -50.92
CA ILE A 127 -9.80 -43.51 -50.66
C ILE A 127 -10.59 -43.63 -51.97
N LYS A 128 -10.18 -42.91 -53.03
CA LYS A 128 -10.81 -43.00 -54.36
C LYS A 128 -10.76 -44.40 -54.97
N GLN A 129 -9.68 -45.15 -54.72
CA GLN A 129 -9.55 -46.53 -55.20
C GLN A 129 -10.49 -47.52 -54.51
N ARG A 130 -10.83 -47.30 -53.23
CA ARG A 130 -11.69 -48.20 -52.44
C ARG A 130 -13.16 -47.82 -52.46
N CYS A 131 -13.48 -46.57 -52.79
CA CYS A 131 -14.84 -46.05 -52.80
C CYS A 131 -15.13 -45.33 -54.14
N PRO A 132 -15.49 -46.08 -55.21
CA PRO A 132 -15.72 -45.50 -56.55
C PRO A 132 -16.95 -44.59 -56.63
N ASP A 133 -17.78 -44.57 -55.59
CA ASP A 133 -19.00 -43.76 -55.49
C ASP A 133 -18.71 -42.29 -55.12
N LEU A 134 -17.47 -41.96 -54.75
CA LEU A 134 -17.03 -40.63 -54.31
C LEU A 134 -16.47 -39.81 -55.49
N VAL A 135 -17.19 -38.73 -55.86
CA VAL A 135 -16.86 -37.88 -57.02
C VAL A 135 -15.66 -36.95 -56.77
N GLN A 136 -15.45 -36.52 -55.52
CA GLN A 136 -14.31 -35.67 -55.13
C GLN A 136 -13.94 -35.90 -53.66
N VAL A 137 -12.65 -36.07 -53.39
CA VAL A 137 -12.07 -36.18 -52.04
C VAL A 137 -10.86 -35.26 -52.00
N GLU A 138 -10.84 -34.34 -51.04
CA GLU A 138 -9.80 -33.34 -50.84
C GLU A 138 -9.50 -33.22 -49.35
N VAL A 139 -8.21 -33.18 -48.99
CA VAL A 139 -7.72 -32.99 -47.63
C VAL A 139 -6.76 -31.80 -47.66
N LEU A 140 -7.08 -30.75 -46.90
CA LEU A 140 -6.30 -29.52 -46.82
C LEU A 140 -5.61 -29.44 -45.43
N PRO A 141 -4.38 -29.94 -45.29
CA PRO A 141 -3.62 -29.81 -44.05
C PRO A 141 -3.30 -28.33 -43.77
N THR A 142 -3.61 -27.88 -42.56
CA THR A 142 -3.19 -26.55 -42.07
C THR A 142 -2.07 -26.74 -41.06
N VAL A 143 -0.84 -26.39 -41.43
CA VAL A 143 0.31 -26.43 -40.52
C VAL A 143 0.58 -25.01 -40.05
N SER A 144 0.59 -24.83 -38.72
CA SER A 144 1.09 -23.61 -38.14
C SER A 144 1.83 -23.91 -36.84
N PHE A 145 3.07 -23.46 -36.76
CA PHE A 145 3.86 -23.43 -35.53
C PHE A 145 3.48 -22.24 -34.64
N SER A 146 2.49 -21.42 -35.04
CA SER A 146 1.90 -20.37 -34.20
C SER A 146 1.12 -20.90 -32.99
N SER A 147 1.02 -22.22 -32.79
CA SER A 147 0.48 -22.78 -31.55
C SER A 147 1.41 -22.38 -30.39
N GLY A 148 1.06 -21.28 -29.72
CA GLY A 148 1.88 -20.63 -28.70
C GLY A 148 2.37 -21.56 -27.59
N PHE A 149 3.37 -21.09 -26.85
CA PHE A 149 4.03 -21.80 -25.76
C PHE A 149 3.02 -22.54 -24.86
N LYS A 150 2.98 -23.87 -25.00
CA LYS A 150 1.88 -24.72 -24.51
C LYS A 150 1.87 -24.86 -22.98
N SER A 151 3.03 -25.08 -22.36
CA SER A 151 3.17 -25.20 -20.91
C SER A 151 4.63 -25.06 -20.44
N ALA A 152 4.83 -24.43 -19.29
CA ALA A 152 6.03 -24.59 -18.46
C ALA A 152 5.62 -25.38 -17.21
N GLN A 153 6.33 -26.45 -16.88
CA GLN A 153 6.18 -27.14 -15.59
C GLN A 153 7.47 -26.96 -14.80
N LEU A 154 7.40 -26.33 -13.64
CA LEU A 154 8.56 -26.15 -12.79
C LEU A 154 8.80 -27.43 -11.95
N ARG A 155 9.98 -28.04 -12.09
CA ARG A 155 10.41 -29.19 -11.28
C ARG A 155 11.53 -28.76 -10.34
N LEU A 156 11.33 -28.94 -9.03
CA LEU A 156 12.30 -28.54 -8.02
C LEU A 156 13.11 -29.75 -7.57
N ALA A 157 14.42 -29.76 -7.83
CA ALA A 157 15.31 -30.73 -7.21
C ALA A 157 15.77 -30.22 -5.84
N ARG A 158 15.68 -31.05 -4.79
CA ARG A 158 16.33 -30.80 -3.51
C ARG A 158 17.85 -31.03 -3.61
N THR A 159 18.61 -30.52 -2.65
CA THR A 159 20.06 -30.77 -2.51
C THR A 159 20.43 -32.24 -2.32
N ASP A 160 19.46 -33.12 -2.05
CA ASP A 160 19.59 -34.57 -1.95
C ASP A 160 19.21 -35.32 -3.24
N GLY A 161 18.80 -34.60 -4.31
CA GLY A 161 18.53 -35.17 -5.63
C GLY A 161 17.08 -35.60 -5.89
N GLU A 162 16.16 -35.48 -4.92
CA GLU A 162 14.74 -35.77 -5.18
C GLU A 162 14.01 -34.59 -5.84
N ALA A 163 13.33 -34.89 -6.96
CA ALA A 163 12.50 -33.93 -7.68
C ALA A 163 11.09 -33.90 -7.05
N VAL A 164 10.70 -32.75 -6.51
CA VAL A 164 9.38 -32.52 -5.90
C VAL A 164 8.62 -31.48 -6.73
N ALA A 165 7.34 -31.73 -6.99
CA ALA A 165 6.46 -30.77 -7.64
C ALA A 165 6.27 -29.52 -6.76
N VAL A 166 6.08 -28.34 -7.37
CA VAL A 166 5.87 -27.08 -6.61
C VAL A 166 4.64 -27.18 -5.69
N ASP A 167 3.61 -27.89 -6.13
CA ASP A 167 2.38 -28.14 -5.36
C ASP A 167 2.60 -29.01 -4.12
N ALA A 168 3.69 -29.79 -4.09
CA ALA A 168 4.10 -30.60 -2.94
C ALA A 168 5.08 -29.85 -2.01
N ALA A 169 5.44 -28.60 -2.34
CA ALA A 169 6.21 -27.73 -1.46
C ALA A 169 5.26 -26.99 -0.49
N GLY A 170 5.64 -26.89 0.78
CA GLY A 170 4.85 -26.13 1.77
C GLY A 170 4.61 -24.68 1.33
N ALA A 171 3.47 -24.10 1.74
CA ALA A 171 2.95 -22.82 1.24
C ALA A 171 3.98 -21.68 1.19
N GLY A 172 4.82 -21.52 2.23
CA GLY A 172 5.87 -20.50 2.23
C GLY A 172 6.97 -20.73 1.19
N ARG A 173 7.31 -21.97 0.86
CA ARG A 173 8.29 -22.29 -0.19
C ARG A 173 7.72 -22.03 -1.58
N ALA A 174 6.47 -22.42 -1.83
CA ALA A 174 5.77 -22.08 -3.07
C ALA A 174 5.72 -20.56 -3.28
N ARG A 175 5.40 -19.79 -2.23
CA ARG A 175 5.36 -18.32 -2.29
C ARG A 175 6.71 -17.70 -2.62
N ARG A 176 7.81 -18.19 -2.03
CA ARG A 176 9.17 -17.74 -2.36
C ARG A 176 9.57 -18.03 -3.80
N ILE A 177 9.12 -19.15 -4.36
CA ILE A 177 9.40 -19.49 -5.75
C ILE A 177 8.61 -18.58 -6.68
N SER A 178 7.33 -18.31 -6.38
CA SER A 178 6.54 -17.31 -7.13
C SER A 178 7.22 -15.95 -7.14
N LEU A 179 7.74 -15.52 -5.98
CA LEU A 179 8.49 -14.28 -5.85
C LEU A 179 9.75 -14.28 -6.71
N ALA A 180 10.58 -15.32 -6.65
CA ALA A 180 11.82 -15.40 -7.43
C ALA A 180 11.58 -15.42 -8.95
N VAL A 181 10.57 -16.17 -9.40
CA VAL A 181 10.15 -16.16 -10.81
C VAL A 181 9.77 -14.75 -11.25
N TRP A 182 9.15 -13.99 -10.36
CA TRP A 182 8.69 -12.66 -10.65
C TRP A 182 9.77 -11.58 -10.51
N GLU A 183 10.73 -11.72 -9.59
CA GLU A 183 11.96 -10.91 -9.56
C GLU A 183 12.62 -10.93 -10.94
N TRP A 184 12.79 -12.13 -11.50
CA TRP A 184 13.34 -12.32 -12.84
C TRP A 184 12.46 -11.73 -13.95
N ALA A 185 11.15 -11.91 -13.88
CA ALA A 185 10.22 -11.32 -14.86
C ALA A 185 10.29 -9.79 -14.88
N SER A 186 10.50 -9.19 -13.72
CA SER A 186 10.53 -7.74 -13.57
C SER A 186 11.86 -7.16 -14.03
N GLU A 187 12.98 -7.85 -13.77
CA GLU A 187 14.28 -7.54 -14.41
C GLU A 187 14.19 -7.60 -15.93
N LEU A 188 13.42 -8.54 -16.47
CA LEU A 188 13.19 -8.67 -17.90
C LEU A 188 12.46 -7.45 -18.49
N LEU A 189 11.37 -7.02 -17.84
CA LEU A 189 10.60 -5.82 -18.24
C LEU A 189 11.45 -4.55 -18.15
N ARG A 190 12.35 -4.46 -17.15
CA ARG A 190 13.34 -3.38 -17.05
C ARG A 190 14.29 -3.37 -18.23
N ASN A 191 14.86 -4.54 -18.58
CA ASN A 191 15.82 -4.66 -19.68
C ASN A 191 15.20 -4.43 -21.07
N GLU A 192 13.91 -4.76 -21.26
CA GLU A 192 13.17 -4.43 -22.49
C GLU A 192 12.94 -2.92 -22.63
N THR A 193 12.86 -2.19 -21.51
CA THR A 193 12.72 -0.73 -21.50
C THR A 193 14.05 0.01 -21.66
N GLU A 194 15.15 -0.56 -21.15
CA GLU A 194 16.50 0.03 -21.23
C GLU A 194 17.27 -0.35 -22.51
N ALA A 195 16.71 -1.16 -23.40
CA ALA A 195 17.35 -1.53 -24.65
C ALA A 195 17.58 -0.25 -25.51
N PRO A 196 18.83 0.10 -25.84
CA PRO A 196 19.08 1.26 -26.68
C PRO A 196 18.51 1.00 -28.09
N PRO A 197 17.94 2.02 -28.76
CA PRO A 197 17.53 1.88 -30.15
C PRO A 197 18.76 1.43 -30.94
N SER A 198 18.64 0.28 -31.60
CA SER A 198 19.73 -0.44 -32.26
C SER A 198 20.59 0.50 -33.11
N ALA A 199 21.87 0.58 -32.76
CA ALA A 199 22.88 1.35 -33.48
C ALA A 199 23.20 0.70 -34.84
N LEU A 200 22.48 1.11 -35.89
CA LEU A 200 22.88 0.93 -37.30
C LEU A 200 22.42 2.16 -38.10
N GLY A 201 23.25 3.21 -38.08
CA GLY A 201 23.01 4.44 -38.85
C GLY A 201 24.00 5.55 -38.52
N ALA A 202 25.30 5.32 -38.70
CA ALA A 202 26.32 6.34 -38.50
C ALA A 202 26.31 7.39 -39.64
N GLY A 203 26.28 8.68 -39.27
CA GLY A 203 26.61 9.82 -40.13
C GLY A 203 26.68 11.12 -39.29
N PRO A 204 27.80 11.88 -39.30
CA PRO A 204 27.99 13.00 -38.37
C PRO A 204 27.50 14.32 -38.99
N CYS A 205 26.55 15.01 -38.35
CA CYS A 205 26.22 16.40 -38.70
C CYS A 205 25.76 17.21 -37.47
N SER A 206 26.70 18.00 -36.97
CA SER A 206 26.60 19.35 -36.42
C SER A 206 25.24 19.91 -35.97
N ARG A 207 25.17 20.29 -34.68
CA ARG A 207 24.22 21.27 -34.10
C ARG A 207 24.25 22.60 -34.86
N PRO A 208 23.09 23.26 -35.00
CA PRO A 208 22.92 24.54 -34.31
C PRO A 208 21.53 24.73 -33.66
N ASP A 209 21.43 25.84 -32.93
CA ASP A 209 20.45 26.25 -31.93
C ASP A 209 18.97 26.38 -32.36
N HIS A 210 18.10 26.16 -31.36
CA HIS A 210 16.73 26.66 -31.13
C HIS A 210 15.98 27.37 -32.27
N VAL A 211 14.84 26.81 -32.70
CA VAL A 211 13.58 27.55 -32.97
C VAL A 211 12.36 26.66 -32.62
N LEU A 212 11.40 27.27 -31.93
CA LEU A 212 10.08 26.76 -31.54
C LEU A 212 9.22 26.41 -32.77
N GLY A 213 8.62 25.22 -32.77
CA GLY A 213 7.62 24.81 -33.76
C GLY A 213 6.97 23.49 -33.34
N GLU A 214 5.71 23.58 -32.93
CA GLU A 214 4.82 22.45 -32.63
C GLU A 214 4.67 21.55 -33.87
N ASN A 215 5.00 20.26 -33.71
CA ASN A 215 4.49 19.16 -34.53
C ASN A 215 4.15 18.03 -33.54
N PRO A 216 2.90 17.56 -33.42
CA PRO A 216 2.52 16.51 -32.48
C PRO A 216 2.66 15.09 -33.07
N ASP A 217 3.33 14.93 -34.21
CA ASP A 217 3.44 13.65 -34.92
C ASP A 217 4.88 13.13 -34.88
N THR A 218 5.36 12.84 -33.67
CA THR A 218 6.37 11.81 -33.47
C THR A 218 5.72 10.72 -32.65
N GLU A 219 5.52 9.57 -33.27
CA GLU A 219 5.05 8.33 -32.65
C GLU A 219 6.01 8.00 -31.50
N ASP A 220 5.65 8.45 -30.29
CA ASP A 220 6.29 7.99 -29.06
C ASP A 220 6.11 6.47 -29.02
N GLU A 221 7.23 5.75 -29.01
CA GLU A 221 7.28 4.30 -28.80
C GLU A 221 6.34 3.97 -27.64
N THR A 222 5.29 3.20 -27.94
CA THR A 222 4.23 2.84 -27.01
C THR A 222 4.78 1.97 -25.89
N ASN A 223 5.40 2.58 -24.90
CA ASN A 223 5.76 1.90 -23.67
C ASN A 223 4.47 1.78 -22.86
N SER A 224 3.83 0.61 -22.96
CA SER A 224 2.56 0.36 -22.29
C SER A 224 2.77 0.36 -20.78
N ASP A 225 2.10 1.27 -20.07
CA ASP A 225 2.07 1.27 -18.62
C ASP A 225 1.66 -0.11 -18.07
N VAL A 226 2.29 -0.53 -16.99
CA VAL A 226 2.03 -1.82 -16.34
C VAL A 226 1.45 -1.57 -14.96
N LEU A 227 0.25 -2.10 -14.71
CA LEU A 227 -0.40 -2.09 -13.41
C LEU A 227 -0.29 -3.48 -12.79
N ILE A 228 0.26 -3.55 -11.59
CA ILE A 228 0.46 -4.81 -10.86
C ILE A 228 -0.44 -4.82 -9.63
N ALA A 229 -1.28 -5.83 -9.46
CA ALA A 229 -2.15 -5.97 -8.30
C ALA A 229 -1.75 -7.21 -7.49
N TYR A 230 -1.43 -7.01 -6.21
CA TYR A 230 -1.10 -8.07 -5.26
C TYR A 230 -2.18 -8.24 -4.22
N ASP A 231 -2.53 -9.49 -3.99
CA ASP A 231 -3.36 -9.94 -2.88
C ASP A 231 -2.50 -10.70 -1.88
N GLU A 232 -2.37 -10.14 -0.68
CA GLU A 232 -1.58 -10.63 0.44
C GLU A 232 -0.19 -11.17 0.03
N PRO A 233 0.73 -10.31 -0.47
CA PRO A 233 2.08 -10.73 -0.85
C PRO A 233 2.90 -11.24 0.34
N ASP A 234 2.53 -10.88 1.56
CA ASP A 234 3.18 -11.20 2.82
C ASP A 234 2.75 -12.53 3.46
N THR A 235 1.62 -13.10 3.02
CA THR A 235 1.06 -14.33 3.63
C THR A 235 2.02 -15.51 3.44
N HIS A 236 2.21 -16.28 4.52
CA HIS A 236 3.15 -17.42 4.62
C HIS A 236 4.63 -17.09 4.40
N LEU A 237 5.03 -15.82 4.43
CA LEU A 237 6.43 -15.40 4.40
C LEU A 237 6.94 -15.09 5.81
N ASP A 238 8.20 -15.46 6.06
CA ASP A 238 8.90 -14.95 7.25
C ASP A 238 9.26 -13.47 7.08
N TYR A 239 9.71 -12.88 8.17
CA TYR A 239 10.06 -11.45 8.22
C TYR A 239 11.17 -11.05 7.24
N TYR A 240 12.13 -11.93 6.97
CA TYR A 240 13.21 -11.66 6.04
C TYR A 240 12.67 -11.57 4.60
N HIS A 241 11.81 -12.52 4.21
CA HIS A 241 11.19 -12.50 2.88
C HIS A 241 10.19 -11.35 2.73
N GLN A 242 9.46 -10.97 3.78
CA GLN A 242 8.61 -9.76 3.77
C GLN A 242 9.42 -8.49 3.49
N ARG A 243 10.60 -8.34 4.10
CA ARG A 243 11.50 -7.20 3.82
C ARG A 243 12.00 -7.22 2.36
N ARG A 244 12.32 -8.40 1.83
CA ARG A 244 12.74 -8.54 0.43
C ARG A 244 11.61 -8.15 -0.52
N VAL A 245 10.40 -8.62 -0.27
CA VAL A 245 9.19 -8.20 -1.01
C VAL A 245 9.06 -6.68 -1.01
N MET A 246 9.25 -6.05 0.15
CA MET A 246 9.20 -4.59 0.26
C MET A 246 10.27 -3.87 -0.56
N GLN A 247 11.49 -4.40 -0.57
CA GLN A 247 12.55 -3.86 -1.41
C GLN A 247 12.18 -3.94 -2.91
N LEU A 248 11.64 -5.08 -3.35
CA LEU A 248 11.21 -5.26 -4.74
C LEU A 248 10.09 -4.29 -5.13
N ILE A 249 9.12 -4.10 -4.24
CA ILE A 249 8.04 -3.14 -4.46
C ILE A 249 8.62 -1.74 -4.70
N ARG A 250 9.56 -1.30 -3.85
CA ARG A 250 10.21 0.01 -4.01
C ARG A 250 11.03 0.11 -5.29
N GLU A 251 11.81 -0.92 -5.62
CA GLU A 251 12.67 -0.93 -6.81
C GLU A 251 11.88 -0.83 -8.12
N GLN A 252 10.66 -1.37 -8.14
CA GLN A 252 9.81 -1.37 -9.33
C GLN A 252 8.88 -0.17 -9.40
N CYS A 253 8.30 0.28 -8.28
CA CYS A 253 7.56 1.54 -8.24
C CYS A 253 8.48 2.75 -8.55
N ALA A 254 9.80 2.59 -8.51
CA ALA A 254 10.74 3.60 -9.00
C ALA A 254 10.70 3.77 -10.54
N LEU A 255 10.13 2.81 -11.28
CA LEU A 255 9.94 2.91 -12.72
C LEU A 255 8.63 3.67 -13.00
N PRO A 256 8.64 4.76 -13.79
CA PRO A 256 7.48 5.63 -13.97
C PRO A 256 6.27 4.93 -14.62
N GLN A 257 6.54 3.92 -15.44
CA GLN A 257 5.54 3.12 -16.16
C GLN A 257 4.97 1.95 -15.33
N VAL A 258 5.48 1.71 -14.12
CA VAL A 258 5.01 0.60 -13.27
C VAL A 258 4.26 1.15 -12.07
N ARG A 259 3.02 0.71 -11.90
CA ARG A 259 2.20 1.02 -10.72
C ARG A 259 1.80 -0.25 -10.02
N MET A 260 1.77 -0.23 -8.68
CA MET A 260 1.38 -1.37 -7.88
C MET A 260 0.21 -1.09 -6.95
N ILE A 261 -0.69 -2.06 -6.82
CA ILE A 261 -1.83 -2.06 -5.91
C ILE A 261 -1.65 -3.21 -4.92
N ILE A 262 -1.44 -2.77 -3.68
CA ILE A 262 -1.20 -3.49 -2.43
C ILE A 262 -2.42 -3.95 -1.60
N ALA A 263 -2.91 -5.19 -1.63
CA ALA A 263 -3.80 -5.68 -0.56
C ALA A 263 -2.98 -6.48 0.47
N THR A 264 -2.98 -6.04 1.73
CA THR A 264 -2.17 -6.67 2.80
C THR A 264 -2.75 -6.43 4.19
N HIS A 265 -2.51 -7.37 5.09
CA HIS A 265 -2.72 -7.22 6.54
C HIS A 265 -1.40 -7.05 7.32
N SER A 266 -0.24 -7.11 6.64
CA SER A 266 1.05 -7.00 7.31
C SER A 266 1.36 -5.57 7.72
N MET A 267 1.47 -5.39 9.02
CA MET A 267 1.96 -4.14 9.63
C MET A 267 3.33 -3.74 9.07
N ASN A 268 4.22 -4.69 8.74
CA ASN A 268 5.53 -4.38 8.17
C ASN A 268 5.43 -3.77 6.78
N LEU A 269 4.41 -4.18 6.01
CA LEU A 269 4.18 -3.62 4.69
C LEU A 269 3.51 -2.23 4.81
N ILE A 270 2.55 -2.08 5.72
CA ILE A 270 1.87 -0.81 6.00
C ILE A 270 2.86 0.26 6.51
N ASP A 271 3.76 -0.13 7.41
CA ASP A 271 4.80 0.76 7.97
C ASP A 271 5.94 1.05 6.98
N GLY A 272 6.02 0.29 5.89
CA GLY A 272 7.08 0.39 4.88
C GLY A 272 6.81 1.39 3.76
N VAL A 273 5.64 2.01 3.71
CA VAL A 273 5.21 2.93 2.64
C VAL A 273 4.83 4.29 3.20
N ASP A 274 4.71 5.30 2.33
CA ASP A 274 4.19 6.60 2.74
C ASP A 274 2.69 6.51 3.02
N ILE A 275 2.22 7.24 4.05
CA ILE A 275 0.82 7.20 4.50
C ILE A 275 -0.18 7.65 3.42
N SER A 276 0.23 8.57 2.53
CA SER A 276 -0.59 9.03 1.39
C SER A 276 -0.88 7.92 0.38
N SER A 277 -0.04 6.89 0.35
CA SER A 277 -0.20 5.73 -0.53
C SER A 277 -1.08 4.63 0.09
N ILE A 278 -1.54 4.81 1.33
CA ILE A 278 -2.30 3.80 2.05
C ILE A 278 -3.80 4.10 1.92
N VAL A 279 -4.55 3.04 1.60
CA VAL A 279 -6.00 3.06 1.56
C VAL A 279 -6.50 2.05 2.58
N HIS A 280 -7.20 2.53 3.58
CA HIS A 280 -7.79 1.69 4.63
C HIS A 280 -9.24 1.38 4.28
N LEU A 281 -9.61 0.11 4.35
CA LEU A 281 -10.97 -0.35 4.06
C LEU A 281 -11.60 -0.82 5.36
N THR A 282 -12.69 -0.15 5.77
CA THR A 282 -13.45 -0.46 6.99
C THR A 282 -14.87 -0.87 6.64
N LEU A 283 -15.51 -1.65 7.51
CA LEU A 283 -16.92 -2.01 7.39
C LEU A 283 -17.72 -1.14 8.36
N VAL A 284 -18.60 -0.30 7.83
CA VAL A 284 -19.51 0.56 8.61
C VAL A 284 -20.93 0.31 8.10
N ASP A 285 -21.85 -0.09 8.98
CA ASP A 285 -23.25 -0.39 8.63
C ASP A 285 -23.40 -1.34 7.43
N ASP A 286 -22.64 -2.45 7.44
CA ASP A 286 -22.57 -3.44 6.34
C ASP A 286 -22.09 -2.88 4.98
N ARG A 287 -21.46 -1.70 4.97
CA ARG A 287 -20.88 -1.08 3.79
C ARG A 287 -19.37 -0.92 3.93
N THR A 288 -18.64 -1.28 2.89
CA THR A 288 -17.20 -1.01 2.84
C THR A 288 -16.98 0.48 2.59
N VAL A 289 -16.39 1.14 3.56
CA VAL A 289 -15.96 2.54 3.49
C VAL A 289 -14.46 2.57 3.22
N MET A 290 -14.06 3.46 2.33
CA MET A 290 -12.67 3.72 2.01
C MET A 290 -12.20 4.95 2.78
N GLU A 291 -11.23 4.77 3.66
CA GLU A 291 -10.57 5.82 4.41
C GLU A 291 -9.18 6.06 3.83
N ARG A 292 -8.89 7.32 3.53
CA ARG A 292 -7.54 7.78 3.19
C ARG A 292 -7.12 8.84 4.19
N LEU A 293 -5.87 8.76 4.64
CA LEU A 293 -5.24 9.77 5.48
C LEU A 293 -4.49 10.78 4.61
N ALA A 294 -5.17 11.27 3.57
CA ALA A 294 -4.66 12.26 2.63
C ALA A 294 -5.67 13.41 2.57
N ASP A 295 -5.18 14.64 2.60
CA ASP A 295 -6.02 15.82 2.61
C ASP A 295 -6.81 15.95 1.29
N ASP A 296 -8.13 16.07 1.38
CA ASP A 296 -9.04 16.28 0.23
C ASP A 296 -8.71 17.57 -0.56
N SER A 297 -7.85 18.42 0.00
CA SER A 297 -7.34 19.65 -0.64
C SER A 297 -6.38 19.39 -1.81
N GLY A 298 -5.86 18.17 -1.98
CA GLY A 298 -4.98 17.80 -3.09
C GLY A 298 -3.54 18.33 -2.98
N HIS A 299 -3.13 18.82 -1.82
CA HIS A 299 -1.76 19.26 -1.57
C HIS A 299 -0.89 18.10 -1.05
N GLU A 300 -0.32 17.30 -1.97
CA GLU A 300 0.61 16.19 -1.65
C GLU A 300 1.78 16.60 -0.71
N GLU A 301 2.13 17.89 -0.70
CA GLU A 301 3.20 18.44 0.15
C GLU A 301 2.82 18.51 1.63
N VAL A 302 1.52 18.74 1.94
CA VAL A 302 0.99 18.80 3.31
C VAL A 302 0.93 17.39 3.89
N ASP A 303 0.47 16.41 3.11
CA ASP A 303 0.42 15.01 3.53
C ASP A 303 1.81 14.44 3.79
N ARG A 304 2.78 14.75 2.92
CA ARG A 304 4.18 14.37 3.11
C ARG A 304 4.79 15.03 4.34
N HIS A 305 4.43 16.29 4.61
CA HIS A 305 4.86 16.99 5.82
C HIS A 305 4.30 16.33 7.08
N LEU A 306 3.03 15.93 7.07
CA LEU A 306 2.36 15.30 8.21
C LEU A 306 2.81 13.86 8.46
N SER A 307 3.08 13.10 7.39
CA SER A 307 3.80 11.81 7.43
C SER A 307 5.16 11.96 8.13
N GLY A 308 5.89 13.03 7.80
CA GLY A 308 7.13 13.42 8.46
C GLY A 308 6.95 13.76 9.95
N ILE A 309 5.89 14.49 10.31
CA ILE A 309 5.57 14.83 11.72
C ILE A 309 5.24 13.55 12.50
N ALA A 310 4.38 12.68 11.98
CA ALA A 310 4.01 11.43 12.66
C ALA A 310 5.23 10.53 12.91
N THR A 311 6.12 10.43 11.90
CA THR A 311 7.39 9.70 12.03
C THR A 311 8.31 10.35 13.08
N ALA A 312 8.41 11.69 13.10
CA ALA A 312 9.19 12.42 14.11
C ALA A 312 8.62 12.27 15.53
N LEU A 313 7.30 12.09 15.65
CA LEU A 313 6.61 11.76 16.90
C LEU A 313 6.73 10.28 17.29
N GLY A 314 7.35 9.45 16.45
CA GLY A 314 7.60 8.03 16.71
C GLY A 314 6.41 7.12 16.44
N LEU A 315 5.39 7.61 15.74
CA LEU A 315 4.20 6.81 15.40
C LEU A 315 4.43 6.06 14.08
N ARG A 316 3.97 4.80 14.06
CA ARG A 316 3.98 3.96 12.87
C ARG A 316 2.66 4.09 12.11
N ASN A 317 2.67 3.88 10.80
CA ASN A 317 1.44 3.97 10.00
C ASN A 317 0.37 2.97 10.45
N SER A 318 0.77 1.75 10.79
CA SER A 318 -0.13 0.73 11.35
C SER A 318 -0.85 1.23 12.62
N VAL A 319 -0.15 1.96 13.48
CA VAL A 319 -0.69 2.57 14.70
C VAL A 319 -1.69 3.67 14.33
N LEU A 320 -1.35 4.54 13.37
CA LEU A 320 -2.25 5.60 12.90
C LEU A 320 -3.58 5.09 12.32
N LEU A 321 -3.56 3.89 11.73
CA LEU A 321 -4.72 3.30 11.05
C LEU A 321 -5.60 2.43 11.94
N HIS A 322 -4.99 1.69 12.87
CA HIS A 322 -5.70 0.69 13.67
C HIS A 322 -6.03 1.11 15.10
N GLU A 323 -5.36 2.13 15.63
CA GLU A 323 -5.60 2.55 17.00
C GLU A 323 -6.88 3.36 17.13
N ARG A 324 -7.54 3.19 18.27
CA ARG A 324 -8.88 3.73 18.54
C ARG A 324 -8.79 5.13 19.12
N LEU A 325 -7.80 5.36 19.98
CA LEU A 325 -7.58 6.62 20.67
C LEU A 325 -6.09 6.99 20.64
N PHE A 326 -5.80 8.20 20.24
CA PHE A 326 -4.47 8.78 20.38
C PHE A 326 -4.46 9.66 21.62
N VAL A 327 -3.44 9.53 22.47
CA VAL A 327 -3.23 10.34 23.67
C VAL A 327 -1.93 11.12 23.59
N GLY A 328 -2.02 12.45 23.59
CA GLY A 328 -0.89 13.36 23.58
C GLY A 328 -0.48 13.74 24.99
N VAL A 329 0.79 13.56 25.34
CA VAL A 329 1.35 13.93 26.65
C VAL A 329 2.31 15.10 26.52
N GLU A 330 2.56 15.83 27.59
CA GLU A 330 3.42 17.01 27.52
C GLU A 330 4.86 16.68 27.14
N GLY A 331 5.50 15.72 27.84
CA GLY A 331 6.93 15.49 27.70
C GLY A 331 7.38 14.05 27.92
N PRO A 332 8.71 13.86 28.07
CA PRO A 332 9.31 12.54 28.20
C PRO A 332 9.01 11.88 29.55
N THR A 333 8.68 12.67 30.58
CA THR A 333 8.33 12.15 31.91
C THR A 333 7.06 11.31 31.83
N GLU A 334 5.98 11.89 31.30
CA GLU A 334 4.67 11.24 31.13
C GLU A 334 4.77 10.09 30.11
N GLN A 335 5.57 10.28 29.05
CA GLN A 335 5.77 9.26 28.02
C GLN A 335 6.37 7.96 28.58
N GLN A 336 7.20 8.05 29.63
CA GLN A 336 7.82 6.89 30.28
C GLN A 336 6.99 6.36 31.46
N SER A 337 6.37 7.25 32.24
CA SER A 337 5.68 6.90 33.48
C SER A 337 4.25 6.39 33.26
N LEU A 338 3.47 7.03 32.37
CA LEU A 338 2.05 6.68 32.16
C LEU A 338 1.82 5.24 31.69
N PRO A 339 2.61 4.64 30.78
CA PRO A 339 2.41 3.24 30.38
C PRO A 339 2.54 2.25 31.55
N VAL A 340 3.41 2.55 32.51
CA VAL A 340 3.62 1.70 33.69
C VAL A 340 2.48 1.90 34.69
N LEU A 341 2.12 3.16 34.98
CA LEU A 341 1.00 3.51 35.85
C LEU A 341 -0.33 2.95 35.33
N PHE A 342 -0.59 3.08 34.03
CA PHE A 342 -1.79 2.55 33.39
C PHE A 342 -1.87 1.03 33.52
N ARG A 343 -0.75 0.32 33.27
CA ARG A 343 -0.70 -1.14 33.43
C ARG A 343 -0.96 -1.55 34.88
N LEU A 344 -0.41 -0.82 35.85
CA LEU A 344 -0.60 -1.11 37.27
C LEU A 344 -2.04 -0.86 37.72
N ALA A 345 -2.68 0.21 37.22
CA ALA A 345 -4.05 0.58 37.57
C ALA A 345 -5.11 -0.29 36.86
N ALA A 346 -5.00 -0.43 35.53
CA ALA A 346 -6.01 -1.09 34.69
C ALA A 346 -5.73 -2.59 34.47
N GLY A 347 -4.55 -3.09 34.82
CA GLY A 347 -4.15 -4.50 34.63
C GLY A 347 -3.86 -4.88 33.17
N ILE A 348 -3.96 -3.96 32.23
CA ILE A 348 -3.69 -4.16 30.80
C ILE A 348 -2.76 -3.06 30.26
N PRO A 349 -1.94 -3.33 29.24
CA PRO A 349 -1.12 -2.29 28.62
C PRO A 349 -1.97 -1.35 27.74
N LEU A 350 -1.51 -0.11 27.56
CA LEU A 350 -2.18 0.92 26.74
C LEU A 350 -2.53 0.40 25.32
N GLN A 351 -1.60 -0.31 24.69
CA GLN A 351 -1.79 -0.86 23.35
C GLN A 351 -2.94 -1.88 23.28
N SER A 352 -3.15 -2.65 24.35
CA SER A 352 -4.28 -3.59 24.42
C SER A 352 -5.62 -2.89 24.64
N ALA A 353 -5.60 -1.69 25.21
CA ALA A 353 -6.79 -0.83 25.32
C ALA A 353 -7.11 -0.08 24.01
N GLY A 354 -6.24 -0.17 22.99
CA GLY A 354 -6.36 0.58 21.73
C GLY A 354 -5.91 2.03 21.83
N ILE A 355 -4.98 2.31 22.76
CA ILE A 355 -4.49 3.65 23.09
C ILE A 355 -3.04 3.83 22.62
N ALA A 356 -2.81 4.81 21.74
CA ALA A 356 -1.49 5.19 21.27
C ALA A 356 -1.00 6.49 21.92
N LEU A 357 0.16 6.44 22.58
CA LEU A 357 0.76 7.59 23.26
C LEU A 357 1.74 8.33 22.32
N TRP A 358 1.69 9.66 22.29
CA TRP A 358 2.74 10.48 21.66
C TRP A 358 3.14 11.66 22.55
N ALA A 359 4.41 12.06 22.50
CA ALA A 359 4.92 13.19 23.27
C ALA A 359 4.81 14.50 22.47
N CYS A 360 4.21 15.53 23.06
CA CYS A 360 4.04 16.84 22.45
C CYS A 360 5.32 17.67 22.48
N ASN A 361 6.16 17.50 23.51
CA ASN A 361 7.45 18.19 23.71
C ASN A 361 7.38 19.71 23.48
N ASN A 362 6.27 20.33 23.88
CA ASN A 362 5.97 21.75 23.65
C ASN A 362 6.10 22.22 22.18
N ASN A 363 5.97 21.29 21.25
CA ASN A 363 6.10 21.56 19.83
C ASN A 363 4.74 21.89 19.23
N GLU A 364 4.68 22.95 18.43
CA GLU A 364 3.49 23.30 17.63
C GLU A 364 3.12 22.17 16.65
N GLY A 365 4.12 21.36 16.24
CA GLY A 365 3.90 20.13 15.46
C GLY A 365 2.97 19.12 16.13
N ALA A 366 2.92 19.05 17.46
CA ALA A 366 2.03 18.14 18.17
C ALA A 366 0.56 18.57 18.08
N LEU A 367 0.29 19.87 18.09
CA LEU A 367 -1.06 20.41 17.88
C LEU A 367 -1.48 20.30 16.41
N MET A 368 -0.55 20.51 15.47
CA MET A 368 -0.81 20.24 14.05
C MET A 368 -1.16 18.77 13.82
N PHE A 369 -0.47 17.85 14.50
CA PHE A 369 -0.77 16.44 14.47
C PHE A 369 -2.13 16.10 15.10
N ALA A 370 -2.46 16.72 16.24
CA ALA A 370 -3.77 16.57 16.87
C ALA A 370 -4.92 17.05 15.95
N LYS A 371 -4.75 18.18 15.25
CA LYS A 371 -5.69 18.66 14.24
C LYS A 371 -5.80 17.71 13.06
N PHE A 372 -4.68 17.17 12.60
CA PHE A 372 -4.69 16.19 11.51
C PHE A 372 -5.55 14.97 11.88
N LEU A 373 -5.34 14.41 13.08
CA LEU A 373 -6.14 13.30 13.58
C LEU A 373 -7.63 13.66 13.70
N ALA A 374 -7.95 14.81 14.28
CA ALA A 374 -9.33 15.26 14.43
C ALA A 374 -10.03 15.48 13.06
N THR A 375 -9.32 16.04 12.07
CA THR A 375 -9.83 16.24 10.71
C THR A 375 -10.15 14.91 10.02
N HIS A 376 -9.40 13.86 10.32
CA HIS A 376 -9.61 12.51 9.77
C HIS A 376 -10.52 11.63 10.65
N ASN A 377 -11.35 12.25 11.49
CA ASN A 377 -12.32 11.57 12.36
C ASN A 377 -11.67 10.53 13.31
N ARG A 378 -10.40 10.76 13.68
CA ARG A 378 -9.70 9.97 14.70
C ARG A 378 -9.93 10.61 16.06
N ARG A 379 -10.05 9.78 17.10
CA ARG A 379 -10.22 10.26 18.47
C ARG A 379 -8.88 10.66 19.04
N VAL A 380 -8.86 11.83 19.66
CA VAL A 380 -7.66 12.43 20.22
C VAL A 380 -7.98 12.90 21.62
N ALA A 381 -7.11 12.55 22.57
CA ALA A 381 -7.13 13.11 23.91
C ALA A 381 -5.76 13.70 24.24
N LEU A 382 -5.74 14.73 25.07
CA LEU A 382 -4.54 15.37 25.58
C LEU A 382 -4.51 15.20 27.08
N VAL A 383 -3.40 14.67 27.60
CA VAL A 383 -3.14 14.51 29.02
C VAL A 383 -2.02 15.48 29.38
N ILE A 384 -2.35 16.54 30.10
CA ILE A 384 -1.45 17.69 30.31
C ILE A 384 -1.42 18.04 31.80
N ASP A 385 -0.26 18.49 32.28
CA ASP A 385 -0.14 19.00 33.65
C ASP A 385 -0.95 20.30 33.83
N ALA A 386 -1.48 20.48 35.04
CA ALA A 386 -2.36 21.60 35.36
C ALA A 386 -1.70 22.97 35.15
N ASP A 387 -0.42 23.06 35.49
CA ASP A 387 0.38 24.28 35.42
C ASP A 387 0.71 24.72 33.98
N SER A 388 0.59 23.81 33.01
CA SER A 388 0.84 24.06 31.60
C SER A 388 -0.23 24.94 30.94
N ARG A 389 -1.41 25.08 31.55
CA ARG A 389 -2.48 25.97 31.06
C ARG A 389 -2.05 27.45 31.07
N GLU A 390 -1.36 27.89 32.12
CA GLU A 390 -0.91 29.28 32.25
C GLU A 390 0.49 29.50 31.65
N LYS A 391 1.37 28.51 31.75
CA LYS A 391 2.76 28.61 31.31
C LYS A 391 2.92 28.42 29.80
N GLN A 392 2.04 27.63 29.17
CA GLN A 392 2.20 27.25 27.77
C GLN A 392 1.01 27.66 26.91
N LYS A 393 1.19 28.76 26.16
CA LYS A 393 0.16 29.29 25.24
C LYS A 393 -0.35 28.27 24.22
N ILE A 394 0.42 27.21 23.95
CA ILE A 394 0.07 26.12 23.05
C ILE A 394 -1.15 25.31 23.54
N PHE A 395 -1.31 25.11 24.86
CA PHE A 395 -2.40 24.33 25.45
C PHE A 395 -3.58 25.17 25.95
N SER A 396 -3.68 26.42 25.48
CA SER A 396 -4.79 27.32 25.80
C SER A 396 -6.12 26.87 25.16
N ASP A 397 -7.23 27.19 25.82
CA ASP A 397 -8.58 26.81 25.37
C ASP A 397 -8.86 27.31 23.94
N ASP A 398 -8.36 28.49 23.59
CA ASP A 398 -8.52 29.09 22.25
C ASP A 398 -7.76 28.31 21.17
N LYS A 399 -6.55 27.82 21.47
CA LYS A 399 -5.78 27.03 20.52
C LYS A 399 -6.36 25.63 20.35
N ILE A 400 -6.73 24.96 21.43
CA ILE A 400 -7.33 23.62 21.36
C ILE A 400 -8.60 23.65 20.49
N LYS A 401 -9.45 24.67 20.67
CA LYS A 401 -10.62 24.91 19.80
C LYS A 401 -10.24 25.21 18.36
N GLN A 402 -9.17 25.98 18.13
CA GLN A 402 -8.66 26.27 16.78
C GLN A 402 -8.19 24.99 16.03
N TYR A 403 -7.74 23.98 16.77
CA TYR A 403 -7.31 22.69 16.22
C TYR A 403 -8.44 21.64 16.16
N GLY A 404 -9.69 22.02 16.46
CA GLY A 404 -10.87 21.17 16.28
C GLY A 404 -11.18 20.22 17.43
N LEU A 405 -10.55 20.42 18.59
CA LEU A 405 -10.76 19.63 19.80
C LEU A 405 -11.66 20.38 20.80
N ASP A 406 -12.39 19.62 21.62
CA ASP A 406 -13.20 20.14 22.71
C ASP A 406 -12.38 20.14 24.02
N PRO A 407 -11.96 21.31 24.55
CA PRO A 407 -11.12 21.38 25.74
C PRO A 407 -11.79 20.84 27.02
N ASP A 408 -13.12 20.63 27.02
CA ASP A 408 -13.84 20.07 28.16
C ASP A 408 -13.99 18.54 28.08
N LYS A 409 -13.77 17.94 26.90
CA LYS A 409 -13.93 16.48 26.68
C LYS A 409 -12.63 15.78 26.31
N ASP A 410 -11.81 16.44 25.52
CA ASP A 410 -10.61 15.86 24.90
C ASP A 410 -9.35 16.21 25.69
N ARG A 411 -9.45 17.00 26.76
CA ARG A 411 -8.31 17.36 27.63
C ARG A 411 -8.51 16.85 29.05
N PHE A 412 -7.57 16.06 29.49
CA PHE A 412 -7.43 15.58 30.86
C PHE A 412 -6.28 16.33 31.53
N MET A 413 -6.60 17.00 32.62
CA MET A 413 -5.61 17.73 33.42
C MET A 413 -5.15 16.83 34.56
N ILE A 414 -3.84 16.83 34.81
CA ILE A 414 -3.20 16.11 35.90
C ILE A 414 -2.58 17.12 36.86
N GLY A 415 -2.78 16.94 38.17
CA GLY A 415 -2.19 17.81 39.20
C GLY A 415 -3.16 18.84 39.78
N GLY A 416 -4.46 18.71 39.53
CA GLY A 416 -5.48 19.67 39.97
C GLY A 416 -5.41 21.01 39.22
N ASP A 417 -5.22 22.12 39.95
CA ASP A 417 -5.33 23.47 39.37
C ASP A 417 -3.99 24.13 38.96
N ASP A 418 -2.84 23.73 39.56
CA ASP A 418 -1.52 24.35 39.32
C ASP A 418 -0.34 23.46 39.79
N ARG A 419 -0.41 22.14 39.61
CA ARG A 419 0.67 21.22 40.01
C ARG A 419 1.08 20.27 38.90
N GLU A 420 2.30 19.77 39.04
CA GLU A 420 2.94 18.80 38.14
C GLU A 420 2.54 17.36 38.53
N LEU A 421 2.67 16.40 37.60
CA LEU A 421 2.44 14.97 37.85
C LEU A 421 3.09 14.46 39.15
N GLU A 422 4.31 14.92 39.46
CA GLU A 422 5.09 14.47 40.62
C GLU A 422 4.41 14.77 41.96
N TYR A 423 3.60 15.83 42.01
CA TYR A 423 2.89 16.22 43.23
C TYR A 423 1.82 15.21 43.64
N LEU A 424 1.34 14.37 42.72
CA LEU A 424 0.28 13.40 43.00
C LEU A 424 0.73 12.23 43.86
N PHE A 425 2.02 11.92 43.87
CA PHE A 425 2.59 10.86 44.70
C PHE A 425 2.80 11.34 46.12
N SER A 426 2.65 10.44 47.09
CA SER A 426 2.82 10.76 48.52
C SER A 426 4.29 10.89 48.92
N ASP A 427 4.55 11.56 50.05
CA ASP A 427 5.90 11.72 50.61
C ASP A 427 6.53 10.39 51.03
N GLU A 428 5.70 9.44 51.50
CA GLU A 428 6.14 8.09 51.85
C GLU A 428 6.64 7.33 50.61
N GLN A 429 5.96 7.47 49.47
CA GLN A 429 6.36 6.81 48.22
C GLN A 429 7.69 7.38 47.70
N TRP A 430 7.85 8.70 47.76
CA TRP A 430 9.10 9.37 47.40
C TRP A 430 10.26 8.96 48.32
N ALA A 431 10.06 8.97 49.63
CA ALA A 431 11.08 8.56 50.59
C ALA A 431 11.46 7.07 50.43
N THR A 432 10.48 6.19 50.23
CA THR A 432 10.72 4.76 50.01
C THR A 432 11.58 4.53 48.77
N THR A 433 11.17 5.12 47.63
CA THR A 433 11.91 5.02 46.37
C THR A 433 13.32 5.58 46.49
N ALA A 434 13.47 6.74 47.12
CA ALA A 434 14.78 7.37 47.27
C ALA A 434 15.72 6.53 48.16
N ASN A 435 15.20 5.85 49.18
CA ASN A 435 16.01 4.96 50.01
C ASN A 435 16.43 3.67 49.29
N GLU A 436 15.60 3.16 48.38
CA GLU A 436 15.89 1.96 47.59
C GLU A 436 16.87 2.23 46.45
N ASN A 437 16.65 3.33 45.72
CA ASN A 437 17.38 3.61 44.47
C ASN A 437 18.51 4.64 44.65
N TRP A 438 18.39 5.59 45.59
CA TRP A 438 19.31 6.73 45.72
C TRP A 438 19.71 6.97 47.19
N PRO A 439 20.35 6.01 47.87
CA PRO A 439 20.71 6.16 49.28
C PRO A 439 21.63 7.35 49.52
N ARG A 440 21.43 8.06 50.64
CA ARG A 440 22.22 9.26 50.96
C ARG A 440 23.67 8.94 51.29
N THR A 441 24.55 9.86 50.94
CA THR A 441 25.99 9.80 51.19
C THR A 441 26.36 10.03 52.66
N ASP A 442 25.50 10.71 53.42
CA ASP A 442 25.68 10.98 54.84
C ASP A 442 25.30 9.80 55.75
N GLY A 443 24.77 8.71 55.17
CA GLY A 443 24.34 7.50 55.87
C GLY A 443 22.97 7.63 56.55
N ASN A 444 22.26 8.75 56.40
CA ASN A 444 20.89 8.91 56.87
C ASN A 444 19.89 8.42 55.82
N ALA A 445 18.70 8.00 56.25
CA ALA A 445 17.61 7.68 55.34
C ALA A 445 16.88 8.96 54.89
N TRP A 446 16.34 8.94 53.68
CA TRP A 446 15.30 9.87 53.25
C TRP A 446 14.05 9.65 54.10
N THR A 447 13.53 10.72 54.70
CA THR A 447 12.29 10.67 55.50
C THR A 447 11.18 11.44 54.79
N PRO A 448 9.90 11.08 55.01
CA PRO A 448 8.77 11.79 54.42
C PRO A 448 8.76 13.29 54.76
N GLU A 449 9.25 13.68 55.95
CA GLU A 449 9.32 15.08 56.38
C GLU A 449 10.28 15.90 55.51
N LEU A 450 11.42 15.32 55.10
CA LEU A 450 12.37 15.99 54.20
C LEU A 450 11.75 16.23 52.82
N ILE A 451 10.93 15.29 52.33
CA ILE A 451 10.20 15.45 51.07
C ILE A 451 9.11 16.51 51.21
N ALA A 452 8.38 16.51 52.33
CA ALA A 452 7.32 17.47 52.61
C ALA A 452 7.84 18.92 52.70
N GLU A 453 9.06 19.13 53.22
CA GLU A 453 9.72 20.44 53.22
C GLU A 453 9.93 20.97 51.80
N LYS A 454 10.33 20.09 50.86
CA LYS A 454 10.57 20.47 49.45
C LYS A 454 9.28 20.82 48.69
N ARG A 455 8.11 20.34 49.14
CA ARG A 455 6.82 20.71 48.51
C ARG A 455 6.47 22.18 48.66
N GLN A 456 7.06 22.87 49.64
CA GLN A 456 6.84 24.30 49.88
C GLN A 456 7.63 25.18 48.90
N GLU A 457 8.55 24.59 48.13
CA GLU A 457 9.28 25.30 47.08
C GLU A 457 8.42 25.54 45.84
N LYS A 458 8.79 26.57 45.05
CA LYS A 458 8.03 27.00 43.86
C LYS A 458 7.98 25.93 42.76
N LYS A 459 8.93 25.00 42.74
CA LYS A 459 9.01 23.88 41.79
C LYS A 459 9.51 22.63 42.52
N PHE A 460 8.58 21.83 42.99
CA PHE A 460 8.87 20.60 43.74
C PHE A 460 9.75 19.61 42.98
N SER A 461 9.48 19.34 41.71
CA SER A 461 10.28 18.35 40.96
C SER A 461 11.74 18.77 40.81
N ASP A 462 11.99 20.07 40.57
CA ASP A 462 13.34 20.60 40.41
C ASP A 462 14.10 20.59 41.75
N ALA A 463 13.40 20.93 42.84
CA ALA A 463 13.96 20.90 44.20
C ALA A 463 14.35 19.47 44.61
N LEU A 464 13.44 18.50 44.40
CA LEU A 464 13.72 17.08 44.69
C LEU A 464 14.86 16.53 43.85
N LEU A 465 14.86 16.80 42.54
CA LEU A 465 15.91 16.33 41.63
C LEU A 465 17.28 16.84 42.05
N ASN A 466 17.38 18.11 42.44
CA ASN A 466 18.65 18.70 42.88
C ASN A 466 19.12 18.11 44.22
N GLU A 467 18.19 17.84 45.14
CA GLU A 467 18.49 17.23 46.43
C GLU A 467 19.03 15.80 46.23
N PHE A 468 18.32 14.96 45.47
CA PHE A 468 18.76 13.59 45.20
C PHE A 468 20.10 13.54 44.45
N LYS A 469 20.37 14.47 43.54
CA LYS A 469 21.66 14.59 42.85
C LYS A 469 22.81 14.99 43.75
N THR A 470 22.55 15.84 44.74
CA THR A 470 23.60 16.41 45.60
C THR A 470 23.94 15.47 46.73
N GLU A 471 22.92 14.83 47.29
CA GLU A 471 23.04 14.03 48.51
C GLU A 471 23.24 12.53 48.24
N SER A 472 23.05 12.06 46.99
CA SER A 472 23.30 10.68 46.57
C SER A 472 24.32 10.58 45.44
N MET A 473 25.23 9.61 45.53
CA MET A 473 26.20 9.31 44.46
C MET A 473 25.54 8.67 43.23
N GLU A 474 24.42 7.96 43.42
CA GLU A 474 23.66 7.28 42.37
C GLU A 474 22.38 8.04 42.00
N GLY A 475 22.28 9.32 42.40
CA GLY A 475 21.09 10.14 42.19
C GLY A 475 20.69 10.29 40.71
N PRO A 476 19.39 10.48 40.44
CA PRO A 476 18.84 10.51 39.09
C PRO A 476 19.33 11.75 38.34
N GLN A 477 19.66 11.59 37.05
CA GLN A 477 20.23 12.69 36.25
C GLN A 477 19.16 13.57 35.62
N ARG A 478 17.97 13.01 35.35
CA ARG A 478 16.86 13.70 34.69
C ARG A 478 15.56 13.53 35.46
N LYS A 479 14.65 14.49 35.29
CA LYS A 479 13.29 14.44 35.86
C LYS A 479 12.55 13.16 35.45
N ALA A 480 12.58 12.80 34.16
CA ALA A 480 11.93 11.59 33.65
C ALA A 480 12.46 10.29 34.30
N GLU A 481 13.76 10.19 34.55
CA GLU A 481 14.39 9.04 35.22
C GLU A 481 13.94 8.94 36.69
N MET A 482 13.98 10.07 37.41
CA MET A 482 13.50 10.17 38.79
C MET A 482 12.05 9.68 38.93
N VAL A 483 11.17 10.09 38.03
CA VAL A 483 9.76 9.69 38.08
C VAL A 483 9.57 8.24 37.63
N TYR A 484 10.31 7.79 36.63
CA TYR A 484 10.26 6.40 36.20
C TYR A 484 10.64 5.44 37.32
N ASP A 485 11.70 5.74 38.05
CA ASP A 485 12.17 4.93 39.18
C ASP A 485 11.15 4.90 40.33
N LEU A 486 10.47 6.02 40.61
CA LEU A 486 9.34 6.05 41.54
C LEU A 486 8.18 5.16 41.07
N VAL A 487 7.83 5.24 39.80
CA VAL A 487 6.72 4.46 39.27
C VAL A 487 7.06 2.96 39.22
N ALA A 488 8.33 2.62 39.03
CA ALA A 488 8.81 1.24 39.00
C ALA A 488 8.79 0.55 40.37
N THR A 489 8.81 1.30 41.48
CA THR A 489 8.73 0.75 42.85
C THR A 489 7.29 0.48 43.30
N LEU A 490 6.28 1.02 42.60
CA LEU A 490 4.86 0.80 42.90
C LEU A 490 4.45 -0.64 42.59
N GLN A 491 3.70 -1.27 43.50
CA GLN A 491 3.35 -2.70 43.38
C GLN A 491 1.85 -2.95 43.29
N ARG A 492 1.03 -2.04 43.82
CA ARG A 492 -0.43 -2.22 43.90
C ARG A 492 -1.15 -1.14 43.09
N PRO A 493 -2.33 -1.47 42.52
CA PRO A 493 -3.15 -0.48 41.83
C PRO A 493 -3.52 0.74 42.69
N GLU A 494 -3.66 0.53 43.99
CA GLU A 494 -3.96 1.59 44.98
C GLU A 494 -2.79 2.52 45.27
N ASP A 495 -1.56 2.13 44.90
CA ASP A 495 -0.41 3.01 45.00
C ASP A 495 -0.42 4.07 43.87
N VAL A 496 -1.25 3.89 42.83
CA VAL A 496 -1.49 4.89 41.78
C VAL A 496 -2.49 5.93 42.29
N PRO A 497 -2.17 7.23 42.22
CA PRO A 497 -3.08 8.31 42.61
C PRO A 497 -4.48 8.17 42.00
N GLU A 498 -5.52 8.46 42.81
CA GLU A 498 -6.93 8.34 42.40
C GLU A 498 -7.24 9.16 41.14
N GLU A 499 -6.73 10.40 41.07
CA GLU A 499 -6.88 11.29 39.90
C GLU A 499 -6.36 10.62 38.60
N LEU A 500 -5.24 9.90 38.64
CA LEU A 500 -4.72 9.19 37.47
C LEU A 500 -5.57 7.97 37.12
N ARG A 501 -6.10 7.26 38.12
CA ARG A 501 -6.99 6.11 37.90
C ARG A 501 -8.30 6.54 37.23
N ASP A 502 -8.83 7.70 37.62
CA ASP A 502 -10.03 8.29 37.02
C ASP A 502 -9.76 8.69 35.56
N VAL A 503 -8.62 9.35 35.29
CA VAL A 503 -8.19 9.67 33.92
C VAL A 503 -8.02 8.41 33.08
N PHE A 504 -7.40 7.36 33.61
CA PHE A 504 -7.22 6.09 32.88
C PHE A 504 -8.55 5.41 32.56
N THR A 505 -9.50 5.46 33.48
CA THR A 505 -10.86 4.93 33.25
C THR A 505 -11.55 5.71 32.13
N ALA A 506 -11.50 7.05 32.18
CA ALA A 506 -12.06 7.89 31.13
C ALA A 506 -11.40 7.66 29.76
N LEU A 507 -10.08 7.44 29.71
CA LEU A 507 -9.38 7.10 28.47
C LEU A 507 -9.81 5.73 27.90
N ILE A 508 -10.05 4.74 28.76
CA ILE A 508 -10.56 3.42 28.33
C ILE A 508 -11.96 3.56 27.74
N ASP A 509 -12.84 4.33 28.39
CA ASP A 509 -14.21 4.58 27.93
C ASP A 509 -14.23 5.36 26.60
N LEU A 510 -13.31 6.32 26.44
CA LEU A 510 -13.13 7.05 25.17
C LEU A 510 -12.59 6.15 24.05
N ALA A 511 -11.71 5.19 24.37
CA ALA A 511 -11.18 4.25 23.38
C ALA A 511 -12.21 3.17 23.00
N ASN A 512 -13.09 2.79 23.93
CA ASN A 512 -14.06 1.71 23.79
C ASN A 512 -15.45 2.18 24.23
N PRO A 513 -16.12 3.04 23.44
CA PRO A 513 -17.45 3.50 23.80
C PRO A 513 -18.41 2.31 23.84
N PRO A 514 -19.38 2.28 24.76
CA PRO A 514 -20.29 1.16 24.96
C PRO A 514 -21.20 0.84 23.75
N ASP A 515 -21.24 1.73 22.75
CA ASP A 515 -22.08 1.62 21.54
C ASP A 515 -21.27 1.45 20.22
N ALA A 516 -19.97 1.09 20.26
CA ALA A 516 -19.15 0.85 19.06
C ALA A 516 -19.17 -0.59 18.54
#